data_AF-A0A9X2GF00-F1
#
_entry.id   AF-A0A9X2GF00-F1
#
_cell.length_a   1.000
_cell.length_b   1.000
_cell.length_c   1.000
_cell.angle_alpha   90.00
_cell.angle_beta   90.00
_cell.angle_gamma   90.00
#
_symmetry.space_group_name_H-M   'P 1'
#
loop_
_entity.id
_entity.type
_entity.pdbx_description
1 polymer ?
#
loop_
_entity_poly.entity_id
_entity_poly.type
_entity_poly.pdbx_seq_one_letter_code
_entity_poly.pdbx_strand_id
1 'polypeptide(L)'
;MPDRGLAANVCGEQVRLALLEARPAGLTARQLVAATGLSLYHVRKGILYIREVSAMANHTPLIWTYAGGYAFASSPDDWIAYECSRLRTELTRIGRFLSATVAPHAALTPEEEWIKLVLGQLNVVQTALTLVNKAGV
;
A
#
# COMPACT_ATOMS: atom_id res chain seq x y z
N MET A 1 -18.28 -23.97 -12.28
CA MET A 1 -17.15 -23.79 -11.33
C MET A 1 -16.52 -22.44 -11.65
N PRO A 2 -16.28 -21.51 -10.71
CA PRO A 2 -15.65 -20.25 -11.07
C PRO A 2 -14.17 -20.52 -11.44
N ASP A 3 -13.74 -19.95 -12.56
CA ASP A 3 -12.48 -20.23 -13.24
C ASP A 3 -11.27 -20.34 -12.30
N ARG A 4 -10.67 -21.53 -12.26
CA ARG A 4 -9.30 -21.71 -11.79
C ARG A 4 -8.37 -21.13 -12.85
N GLY A 5 -7.96 -19.87 -12.69
CA GLY A 5 -6.69 -19.41 -13.26
C GLY A 5 -6.70 -18.23 -14.22
N LEU A 6 -7.55 -17.21 -14.01
CA LEU A 6 -7.30 -15.96 -14.71
C LEU A 6 -5.92 -15.41 -14.31
N ALA A 7 -5.11 -15.08 -15.31
CA ALA A 7 -3.77 -14.54 -15.11
C ALA A 7 -3.84 -13.17 -14.40
N ALA A 8 -2.80 -12.85 -13.63
CA ALA A 8 -2.78 -11.63 -12.82
C ALA A 8 -2.89 -10.36 -13.68
N ASN A 9 -2.25 -10.35 -14.86
CA ASN A 9 -2.33 -9.26 -15.82
C ASN A 9 -3.75 -9.07 -16.38
N VAL A 10 -4.47 -10.15 -16.69
CA VAL A 10 -5.86 -10.08 -17.18
C VAL A 10 -6.78 -9.50 -16.10
N CYS A 11 -6.67 -10.00 -14.87
CA CYS A 11 -7.44 -9.44 -13.75
C CYS A 11 -7.08 -7.97 -13.51
N GLY A 12 -5.78 -7.65 -13.55
CA GLY A 12 -5.27 -6.31 -13.36
C GLY A 12 -5.77 -5.33 -14.41
N GLU A 13 -5.79 -5.72 -15.68
CA GLU A 13 -6.25 -4.87 -16.76
C GLU A 13 -7.76 -4.59 -16.67
N GLN A 14 -8.58 -5.61 -16.34
CA GLN A 14 -10.01 -5.40 -16.14
C GLN A 14 -10.30 -4.46 -14.97
N VAL A 15 -9.60 -4.63 -13.84
CA VAL A 15 -9.71 -3.72 -12.69
C VAL A 15 -9.23 -2.32 -13.07
N ARG A 16 -8.15 -2.20 -13.86
CA ARG A 16 -7.62 -0.92 -14.32
C ARG A 16 -8.63 -0.18 -15.19
N LEU A 17 -9.23 -0.85 -16.18
CA LEU A 17 -10.26 -0.26 -17.04
C LEU A 17 -11.47 0.21 -16.23
N ALA A 18 -11.99 -0.62 -15.32
CA ALA A 18 -13.09 -0.22 -14.45
C ALA A 18 -12.78 1.02 -13.60
N LEU A 19 -11.55 1.14 -13.09
CA LEU A 19 -11.10 2.33 -12.35
C LEU A 19 -10.91 3.56 -13.24
N LEU A 20 -10.54 3.39 -14.51
CA LEU A 20 -10.43 4.49 -15.47
C LEU A 20 -11.81 5.04 -15.84
N GLU A 21 -12.78 4.14 -16.07
CA GLU A 21 -14.18 4.50 -16.38
C GLU A 21 -14.88 5.20 -15.20
N ALA A 22 -14.53 4.84 -13.97
CA ALA A 22 -15.11 5.43 -12.77
C ALA A 22 -14.61 6.86 -12.46
N ARG A 23 -13.58 7.35 -13.15
CA ARG A 23 -12.96 8.65 -12.83
C ARG A 23 -13.97 9.81 -12.86
N PRO A 24 -13.86 10.78 -11.93
CA PRO A 24 -12.84 10.89 -10.87
C PRO A 24 -13.17 10.07 -9.61
N ALA A 25 -14.31 9.39 -9.57
CA ALA A 25 -14.70 8.57 -8.43
C ALA A 25 -13.83 7.31 -8.32
N GLY A 26 -13.74 6.78 -7.09
CA GLY A 26 -13.13 5.48 -6.84
C GLY A 26 -14.18 4.37 -6.76
N LEU A 27 -13.69 3.14 -6.71
CA LEU A 27 -14.50 1.94 -6.54
C LEU A 27 -14.02 1.14 -5.33
N THR A 28 -14.95 0.77 -4.45
CA THR A 28 -14.71 -0.24 -3.42
C THR A 28 -14.47 -1.61 -4.04
N ALA A 29 -13.89 -2.54 -3.29
CA ALA A 29 -13.69 -3.92 -3.77
C ALA A 29 -15.01 -4.60 -4.20
N ARG A 30 -16.15 -4.25 -3.56
CA ARG A 30 -17.46 -4.78 -3.96
C ARG A 30 -17.95 -4.17 -5.27
N GLN A 31 -17.76 -2.86 -5.46
CA GLN A 31 -18.10 -2.21 -6.73
C GLN A 31 -17.21 -2.70 -7.87
N LEU A 32 -15.93 -2.98 -7.62
CA LEU A 32 -15.04 -3.61 -8.60
C LEU A 32 -15.52 -5.00 -9.01
N VAL A 33 -15.99 -5.82 -8.06
CA VAL A 33 -16.62 -7.11 -8.37
C VAL A 33 -17.84 -6.92 -9.29
N ALA A 34 -18.71 -5.96 -8.98
CA ALA A 34 -19.88 -5.67 -9.81
C ALA A 34 -19.52 -5.14 -11.21
N ALA A 35 -18.54 -4.24 -11.30
CA ALA A 35 -18.13 -3.62 -12.56
C ALA A 35 -17.36 -4.57 -13.49
N THR A 36 -16.56 -5.47 -12.93
CA THR A 36 -15.70 -6.38 -13.72
C THR A 36 -16.31 -7.77 -13.93
N GLY A 37 -17.34 -8.14 -13.16
CA GLY A 37 -17.87 -9.51 -13.11
C GLY A 37 -16.90 -10.52 -12.47
N LEU A 38 -15.73 -10.08 -11.99
CA LEU A 38 -14.73 -10.94 -11.37
C LEU A 38 -15.13 -11.31 -9.94
N SER A 39 -14.66 -12.48 -9.48
CA SER A 39 -14.73 -12.83 -8.06
C SER A 39 -13.86 -11.87 -7.23
N LEU A 40 -14.17 -11.73 -5.93
CA LEU A 40 -13.38 -10.90 -5.01
C LEU A 40 -11.89 -11.32 -4.97
N TYR A 41 -11.62 -12.62 -5.14
CA TYR A 41 -10.25 -13.13 -5.23
C TYR A 41 -9.53 -12.57 -6.45
N HIS A 42 -10.15 -12.65 -7.64
CA HIS A 42 -9.57 -12.12 -8.87
C HIS A 42 -9.43 -10.60 -8.84
N VAL A 43 -10.39 -9.87 -8.25
CA VAL A 43 -10.25 -8.41 -8.01
C VAL A 43 -9.04 -8.10 -7.15
N ARG A 44 -8.85 -8.79 -6.02
CA ARG A 44 -7.68 -8.57 -5.15
C ARG A 44 -6.37 -8.91 -5.86
N LYS A 45 -6.35 -9.98 -6.65
CA LYS A 45 -5.21 -10.36 -7.50
C LYS A 45 -4.90 -9.28 -8.54
N GLY A 46 -5.92 -8.69 -9.16
CA GLY A 46 -5.77 -7.59 -10.10
C GLY A 46 -5.25 -6.30 -9.46
N ILE A 47 -5.78 -5.93 -8.28
CA ILE A 47 -5.28 -4.79 -7.50
C ILE A 47 -3.80 -4.96 -7.14
N LEU A 48 -3.40 -6.17 -6.73
CA LEU A 48 -2.00 -6.47 -6.45
C LEU A 48 -1.11 -6.28 -7.69
N TYR A 49 -1.53 -6.84 -8.83
CA TYR A 49 -0.83 -6.65 -10.10
C TYR A 49 -0.71 -5.17 -10.49
N ILE A 50 -1.76 -4.37 -10.26
CA ILE A 50 -1.70 -2.93 -10.53
C ILE A 50 -0.63 -2.27 -9.65
N ARG A 51 -0.60 -2.58 -8.35
CA ARG A 51 0.35 -2.00 -7.41
C ARG A 51 1.81 -2.34 -7.74
N GLU A 52 2.06 -3.57 -8.18
CA GLU A 52 3.42 -4.08 -8.41
C GLU A 52 3.95 -3.77 -9.80
N VAL A 53 3.06 -3.69 -10.80
CA VAL A 53 3.47 -3.66 -12.21
C VAL A 53 2.78 -2.53 -12.98
N SER A 54 1.45 -2.55 -13.06
CA SER A 54 0.71 -1.72 -14.03
C SER A 54 0.77 -0.23 -13.71
N ALA A 55 0.72 0.15 -12.43
CA ALA A 55 0.71 1.54 -12.00
C ALA A 55 1.98 2.28 -12.46
N MET A 56 3.14 1.64 -12.32
CA MET A 56 4.40 2.20 -12.80
C MET A 56 4.45 2.25 -14.32
N ALA A 57 4.11 1.14 -14.99
CA ALA A 57 4.16 1.04 -16.44
C ALA A 57 3.29 2.08 -17.16
N ASN A 58 2.17 2.48 -16.55
CA ASN A 58 1.21 3.41 -17.15
C ASN A 58 1.24 4.81 -16.51
N HIS A 59 2.14 5.07 -15.56
CA HIS A 59 2.15 6.29 -14.75
C HIS A 59 0.78 6.62 -14.14
N THR A 60 0.14 5.62 -13.54
CA THR A 60 -1.19 5.73 -12.91
C THR A 60 -1.12 5.38 -11.43
N PRO A 61 -0.83 6.35 -10.55
CA PRO A 61 -0.77 6.12 -9.11
C PRO A 61 -2.11 5.59 -8.59
N LEU A 62 -2.08 4.38 -8.02
CA LEU A 62 -3.25 3.78 -7.41
C LEU A 62 -3.33 4.19 -5.93
N ILE A 63 -4.32 5.00 -5.60
CA ILE A 63 -4.61 5.38 -4.21
C ILE A 63 -5.78 4.56 -3.65
N TRP A 64 -5.89 4.56 -2.32
CA TRP A 64 -7.07 4.02 -1.64
C TRP A 64 -7.50 4.96 -0.51
N THR A 65 -8.79 5.27 -0.46
CA THR A 65 -9.40 5.99 0.66
C THR A 65 -10.56 5.20 1.23
N TYR A 66 -10.87 5.42 2.51
CA TYR A 66 -11.99 4.74 3.15
C TYR A 66 -13.33 5.15 2.50
N ALA A 67 -13.48 6.44 2.18
CA ALA A 67 -14.71 6.99 1.60
C ALA A 67 -14.88 6.64 0.11
N GLY A 68 -13.79 6.67 -0.67
CA GLY A 68 -13.84 6.52 -2.13
C GLY A 68 -13.42 5.14 -2.65
N GLY A 69 -12.80 4.29 -1.84
CA GLY A 69 -12.23 3.03 -2.31
C GLY A 69 -10.95 3.23 -3.13
N TYR A 70 -10.71 2.36 -4.10
CA TYR A 70 -9.56 2.41 -5.00
C TYR A 70 -9.80 3.42 -6.11
N ALA A 71 -8.81 4.25 -6.43
CA ALA A 71 -8.93 5.23 -7.50
C ALA A 71 -7.59 5.50 -8.18
N PHE A 72 -7.65 5.84 -9.47
CA PHE A 72 -6.56 6.56 -10.13
C PHE A 72 -6.85 8.05 -10.06
N ALA A 73 -6.42 8.68 -8.98
CA ALA A 73 -6.60 10.11 -8.77
C ALA A 73 -5.95 10.91 -9.89
N SER A 74 -6.58 12.04 -10.24
CA SER A 74 -6.13 12.93 -11.30
C SER A 74 -5.35 14.15 -10.77
N SER A 75 -5.38 14.39 -9.46
CA SER A 75 -4.69 15.52 -8.82
C SER A 75 -3.44 15.06 -8.06
N PRO A 76 -2.31 15.77 -8.16
CA PRO A 76 -1.15 15.57 -7.30
C PRO A 76 -1.47 15.64 -5.80
N ASP A 77 -2.43 16.48 -5.40
CA ASP A 77 -2.79 16.65 -3.99
C ASP A 77 -3.36 15.36 -3.39
N ASP A 78 -4.13 14.59 -4.17
CA ASP A 78 -4.68 13.31 -3.73
C ASP A 78 -3.59 12.26 -3.53
N TRP A 79 -2.55 12.30 -4.38
CA TRP A 79 -1.39 11.40 -4.27
C TRP A 79 -0.57 11.74 -3.02
N ILE A 80 -0.24 13.02 -2.83
CA ILE A 80 0.51 13.50 -1.67
C ILE A 80 -0.24 13.16 -0.38
N ALA A 81 -1.55 13.42 -0.32
CA ALA A 81 -2.36 13.09 0.85
C ALA A 81 -2.34 11.58 1.16
N TYR A 82 -2.44 10.74 0.13
CA TYR A 82 -2.34 9.29 0.30
C TYR A 82 -0.92 8.87 0.74
N GLU A 83 0.13 9.40 0.13
CA GLU A 83 1.53 9.14 0.48
C GLU A 83 1.82 9.52 1.94
N CYS A 84 1.44 10.73 2.37
CA CYS A 84 1.55 11.17 3.76
C CYS A 84 0.81 10.24 4.73
N SER A 85 -0.42 9.84 4.38
CA SER A 85 -1.20 8.90 5.20
C SER A 85 -0.53 7.52 5.32
N ARG A 86 0.05 7.01 4.22
CA ARG A 86 0.79 5.74 4.19
C ARG A 86 2.08 5.84 5.00
N LEU A 87 2.86 6.91 4.84
CA LEU A 87 4.09 7.15 5.60
C LEU A 87 3.84 7.20 7.10
N ARG A 88 2.78 7.90 7.54
CA ARG A 88 2.37 7.93 8.95
C ARG A 88 2.01 6.54 9.48
N THR A 89 1.34 5.73 8.66
CA THR A 89 0.99 4.35 9.00
C THR A 89 2.24 3.49 9.19
N GLU A 90 3.21 3.57 8.28
CA GLU A 90 4.45 2.80 8.39
C GLU A 90 5.33 3.28 9.55
N LEU A 91 5.41 4.60 9.80
CA LEU A 91 6.09 5.15 10.98
C LEU A 91 5.50 4.59 12.28
N THR A 92 4.17 4.52 12.37
CA THR A 92 3.48 3.95 13.54
C THR A 92 3.81 2.46 13.71
N ARG A 93 3.83 1.69 12.62
CA ARG A 93 4.16 0.25 12.65
C ARG A 93 5.59 0.00 13.07
N ILE A 94 6.54 0.75 12.50
CA ILE A 94 7.97 0.66 12.85
C ILE A 94 8.18 1.05 14.31
N GLY A 95 7.58 2.15 14.77
CA GLY A 95 7.67 2.57 16.17
C GLY A 95 7.15 1.50 17.15
N ARG A 96 6.02 0.86 16.82
CA ARG A 96 5.47 -0.26 17.61
C ARG A 96 6.35 -1.49 17.58
N PHE A 97 6.91 -1.84 16.43
CA PHE A 97 7.81 -2.99 16.32
C PHE A 97 9.10 -2.77 17.11
N LEU A 98 9.66 -1.57 17.06
CA LEU A 98 10.81 -1.14 17.85
C LEU A 98 10.52 -1.27 19.35
N SER A 99 9.44 -0.66 19.84
CA SER A 99 9.17 -0.60 21.28
C SER A 99 8.68 -1.91 21.88
N ALA A 100 7.91 -2.70 21.11
CA ALA A 100 7.30 -3.93 21.64
C ALA A 100 8.20 -5.17 21.50
N THR A 101 9.21 -5.16 20.62
CA THR A 101 9.98 -6.37 20.29
C THR A 101 11.47 -6.11 20.20
N VAL A 102 11.90 -5.20 19.32
CA VAL A 102 13.32 -5.05 19.00
C VAL A 102 14.12 -4.45 20.16
N ALA A 103 13.63 -3.38 20.78
CA ALA A 103 14.32 -2.77 21.93
C ALA A 103 14.34 -3.68 23.17
N PRO A 104 13.24 -4.38 23.54
CA PRO A 104 13.30 -5.40 24.57
C PRO A 104 14.28 -6.54 24.27
N HIS A 105 14.33 -7.06 23.04
CA HIS A 105 15.30 -8.08 22.64
C HIS A 105 16.73 -7.57 22.79
N ALA A 106 17.03 -6.37 22.26
CA ALA A 106 18.35 -5.76 22.40
C ALA A 106 18.77 -5.55 23.87
N ALA A 107 17.81 -5.30 24.77
CA ALA A 107 18.08 -5.17 26.20
C ALA A 107 18.39 -6.53 26.86
N LEU A 108 17.80 -7.63 26.38
CA LEU A 108 18.03 -8.98 26.90
C LEU A 108 19.33 -9.59 26.38
N THR A 109 19.68 -9.34 25.12
CA THR A 109 20.91 -9.86 24.48
C THR A 109 21.75 -8.73 23.88
N PRO A 110 22.29 -7.83 24.73
CA PRO A 110 22.95 -6.61 24.26
C PRO A 110 24.21 -6.86 23.45
N GLU A 111 24.79 -8.06 23.45
CA GLU A 111 25.98 -8.39 22.66
C GLU A 111 25.70 -9.05 21.32
N GLU A 112 24.45 -9.48 21.07
CA GLU A 112 24.07 -10.15 19.85
C GLU A 112 24.14 -9.19 18.65
N GLU A 113 24.97 -9.52 17.65
CA GLU A 113 25.25 -8.63 16.51
C GLU A 113 24.01 -8.39 15.63
N TRP A 114 23.19 -9.44 15.43
CA TRP A 114 21.97 -9.35 14.65
C TRP A 114 20.98 -8.32 15.22
N ILE A 115 20.73 -8.33 16.53
CA ILE A 115 19.76 -7.40 17.13
C ILE A 115 20.31 -5.97 17.16
N LYS A 116 21.62 -5.77 17.34
CA LYS A 116 22.26 -4.47 17.17
C LYS A 116 22.03 -3.91 15.77
N LEU A 117 22.21 -4.73 14.72
CA LEU A 117 21.98 -4.33 13.34
C LEU A 117 20.52 -3.94 13.10
N VAL A 118 19.57 -4.80 13.50
CA VAL A 118 18.14 -4.54 13.33
C VAL A 118 17.71 -3.26 14.04
N LEU A 119 18.10 -3.09 15.31
CA LEU A 119 17.78 -1.90 16.09
C LEU A 119 18.36 -0.63 15.44
N GLY A 120 19.62 -0.67 15.01
CA GLY A 120 20.27 0.45 14.33
C GLY A 120 19.55 0.85 13.04
N GLN A 121 19.27 -0.11 12.15
CA GLN A 121 18.60 0.16 10.87
C GLN A 121 17.18 0.68 11.06
N LEU A 122 16.40 0.08 11.97
CA LEU A 122 15.03 0.54 12.22
C LEU A 122 14.97 1.93 12.86
N ASN A 123 15.93 2.28 13.72
CA ASN A 123 16.05 3.65 14.25
C ASN A 123 16.35 4.68 13.15
N VAL A 124 17.20 4.32 12.18
CA VAL A 124 17.48 5.17 11.00
C VAL A 124 16.20 5.38 10.18
N VAL A 125 15.47 4.31 9.87
CA VAL A 125 14.20 4.41 9.12
C VAL A 125 13.17 5.23 9.91
N GLN A 126 13.02 5.00 11.21
CA GLN A 126 12.09 5.75 12.06
C GLN A 126 12.41 7.25 12.05
N THR A 127 13.70 7.60 12.12
CA THR A 127 14.16 9.00 12.07
C THR A 127 13.84 9.64 10.73
N ALA A 128 14.15 8.96 9.63
CA ALA A 128 13.86 9.45 8.28
C ALA A 128 12.36 9.67 8.06
N LEU A 129 11.52 8.70 8.43
CA LEU A 129 10.07 8.81 8.32
C LEU A 129 9.49 9.91 9.21
N THR A 130 10.07 10.13 10.40
CA THR A 130 9.68 11.23 11.29
C THR A 130 9.96 12.59 10.65
N LEU A 131 11.10 12.75 9.96
CA LEU A 131 11.45 13.97 9.25
C LEU A 131 10.46 14.26 8.11
N VAL A 132 10.18 13.26 7.27
CA VAL A 132 9.24 13.41 6.15
C VAL A 132 7.83 13.70 6.66
N ASN A 133 7.38 13.03 7.73
CA ASN A 133 6.08 13.28 8.33
C ASN A 133 5.95 14.69 8.92
N LYS A 134 7.04 15.32 9.37
CA LYS A 134 7.02 16.72 9.82
C LYS A 134 6.98 17.71 8.66
N ALA A 135 7.61 17.39 7.53
CA ALA A 135 7.64 18.24 6.34
C ALA A 135 6.34 18.17 5.52
N GLY A 136 5.59 17.07 5.62
CA GLY A 136 4.30 16.87 4.96
C GLY A 136 3.08 17.31 5.77
N VAL A 137 3.27 18.17 6.79
CA VAL A 137 2.23 18.84 7.59
C VAL A 137 2.27 20.33 7.30
#